data_AF-A0A7I7XTP2-F1
#
_entry.id   AF-A0A7I7XTP2-F1
#
_cell.length_a   1.000
_cell.length_b   1.000
_cell.length_c   1.000
_cell.angle_alpha   90.00
_cell.angle_beta   90.00
_cell.angle_gamma   90.00
#
_symmetry.space_group_name_H-M   'P 1'
#
loop_
_entity.id
_entity.type
_entity.pdbx_description
1 polymer ?
#
loop_
_entity_poly.entity_id
_entity_poly.type
_entity_poly.pdbx_seq_one_letter_code
_entity_poly.pdbx_strand_id
1 'polypeptide(L)'
;MHGGVHSTWKYFYHDCDEVTARWAFDRLGPERFGDTTVTPVSVPAFWAADLPRSFIVCEQDRSMPRWLADTVAQRLGVEQLSIDASHSPFVRRPRELAELLVHATTTSPVGPLIPD
;
A
#
# COMPACT_ATOMS: atom_id res chain seq x y z
N MET A 1 -12.93 5.04 -17.33
CA MET A 1 -13.13 3.67 -17.85
C MET A 1 -13.55 2.80 -16.68
N HIS A 2 -14.72 2.16 -16.73
CA HIS A 2 -15.14 1.23 -15.67
C HIS A 2 -14.23 -0.01 -15.74
N GLY A 3 -13.28 -0.12 -14.81
CA GLY A 3 -12.43 -1.30 -14.71
C GLY A 3 -13.28 -2.50 -14.33
N GLY A 4 -13.52 -3.42 -15.27
CA GLY A 4 -14.15 -4.69 -14.98
C GLY A 4 -13.23 -5.58 -14.14
N VAL A 5 -13.78 -6.66 -13.58
CA VAL A 5 -13.09 -7.67 -12.77
C VAL A 5 -11.72 -8.11 -13.29
N HIS A 6 -11.52 -8.21 -14.61
CA HIS A 6 -10.24 -8.57 -15.20
C HIS A 6 -9.14 -7.52 -14.96
N SER A 7 -9.49 -6.23 -15.04
CA SER A 7 -8.56 -5.15 -14.73
C SER A 7 -8.22 -5.17 -13.23
N THR A 8 -9.24 -5.33 -12.38
CA THR A 8 -9.03 -5.39 -10.93
C THR A 8 -8.15 -6.56 -10.55
N TRP A 9 -8.40 -7.75 -11.10
CA TRP A 9 -7.56 -8.92 -10.88
C TRP A 9 -6.11 -8.65 -11.27
N LYS A 10 -5.87 -8.15 -12.48
CA LYS A 10 -4.51 -7.91 -13.01
C LYS A 10 -3.65 -7.03 -12.09
N TYR A 11 -4.24 -5.97 -11.51
CA TYR A 11 -3.51 -5.00 -10.71
C TYR A 11 -3.53 -5.33 -9.21
N PHE A 12 -4.67 -5.77 -8.69
CA PHE A 12 -4.92 -5.84 -7.26
C PHE A 12 -4.88 -7.25 -6.66
N TYR A 13 -5.14 -8.30 -7.47
CA TYR A 13 -5.39 -9.67 -6.98
C TYR A 13 -4.76 -10.76 -7.85
N HIS A 14 -3.71 -10.47 -8.63
CA HIS A 14 -3.20 -11.40 -9.67
C HIS A 14 -2.46 -12.62 -9.11
N ASP A 15 -2.27 -12.66 -7.80
CA ASP A 15 -1.75 -13.80 -7.03
C ASP A 15 -2.87 -14.63 -6.37
N CYS A 16 -4.13 -14.24 -6.55
CA CYS A 16 -5.33 -14.95 -6.10
C CYS A 16 -5.93 -15.80 -7.23
N ASP A 17 -6.55 -16.93 -6.86
CA ASP A 17 -7.43 -17.65 -7.77
C ASP A 17 -8.67 -16.82 -8.15
N GLU A 18 -9.34 -17.21 -9.23
CA GLU A 18 -10.47 -16.47 -9.78
C GLU A 18 -11.64 -16.36 -8.79
N VAL A 19 -11.89 -17.39 -8.00
CA VAL A 19 -12.99 -17.42 -7.02
C VAL A 19 -12.73 -16.39 -5.92
N THR A 20 -11.52 -16.37 -5.37
CA THR A 20 -11.09 -15.43 -4.34
C THR A 20 -11.08 -14.00 -4.86
N ALA A 21 -10.58 -13.79 -6.08
CA ALA A 21 -10.56 -12.47 -6.68
C ALA A 21 -11.95 -11.93 -7.03
N ARG A 22 -12.87 -12.80 -7.48
CA ARG A 22 -14.27 -12.44 -7.69
C ARG A 22 -14.92 -12.02 -6.37
N TRP A 23 -14.74 -12.83 -5.33
CA TRP A 23 -15.24 -12.54 -3.99
C TRP A 23 -14.73 -11.19 -3.47
N ALA A 24 -13.46 -10.86 -3.73
CA ALA A 24 -12.88 -9.57 -3.34
C ALA A 24 -13.44 -8.41 -4.20
N PHE A 25 -13.55 -8.61 -5.52
CA PHE A 25 -14.13 -7.64 -6.44
C PHE A 25 -15.56 -7.25 -6.07
N ASP A 26 -16.40 -8.22 -5.69
CA ASP A 26 -17.80 -7.99 -5.33
C ASP A 26 -17.97 -7.16 -4.04
N ARG A 27 -16.88 -6.93 -3.29
CA ARG A 27 -16.84 -6.08 -2.09
C ARG A 27 -16.34 -4.67 -2.37
N LEU A 28 -15.90 -4.38 -3.59
CA LEU A 28 -15.44 -3.05 -3.96
C LEU A 28 -16.65 -2.11 -4.13
N GLY A 29 -16.52 -0.92 -3.53
CA GLY A 29 -17.39 0.21 -3.80
C GLY A 29 -16.78 1.13 -4.86
N PRO A 30 -17.57 2.02 -5.48
CA PRO A 30 -17.05 3.07 -6.35
C PRO A 30 -16.08 3.98 -5.57
N GLU A 31 -14.86 4.13 -6.07
CA GLU A 31 -13.94 5.17 -5.60
C GLU A 31 -14.32 6.51 -6.22
N ARG A 32 -14.32 7.60 -5.44
CA ARG A 32 -14.50 8.94 -5.99
C ARG A 32 -13.25 9.32 -6.77
N PHE A 33 -13.30 9.17 -8.09
CA PHE A 33 -12.30 9.74 -8.99
C PHE A 33 -12.55 11.26 -9.13
N GLY A 34 -11.59 12.09 -8.72
CA GLY A 34 -11.71 13.54 -8.73
C GLY A 34 -10.80 14.22 -7.70
N ASP A 35 -11.33 15.18 -6.92
CA ASP A 35 -10.61 16.01 -5.95
C ASP A 35 -9.59 15.25 -5.07
N THR A 36 -9.87 14.00 -4.68
CA THR A 36 -8.97 13.17 -3.88
C THR A 36 -7.64 12.79 -4.55
N THR A 37 -7.53 12.85 -5.88
CA THR A 37 -6.30 12.50 -6.62
C THR A 37 -5.57 13.70 -7.23
N VAL A 38 -6.18 14.88 -7.26
CA VAL A 38 -5.61 16.07 -7.90
C VAL A 38 -5.51 17.29 -6.97
N THR A 39 -6.25 17.32 -5.86
CA THR A 39 -6.14 18.42 -4.89
C THR A 39 -4.84 18.26 -4.11
N PRO A 40 -3.94 19.26 -4.14
CA PRO A 40 -2.74 19.23 -3.30
C PRO A 40 -3.14 19.16 -1.83
N VAL A 41 -2.59 18.17 -1.12
CA VAL A 41 -2.80 18.00 0.32
C VAL A 41 -1.59 18.56 1.06
N SER A 42 -1.82 19.53 1.95
CA SER A 42 -0.79 20.08 2.82
C SER A 42 -0.92 19.51 4.23
N VAL A 43 0.14 18.86 4.73
CA VAL A 43 0.18 18.22 6.06
C VAL A 43 1.44 18.62 6.85
N PRO A 44 1.69 19.92 7.09
CA PRO A 44 2.91 20.39 7.75
C PRO A 44 3.09 19.84 9.17
N ALA A 45 1.98 19.62 9.89
CA ALA A 45 2.03 19.02 11.22
C ALA A 45 2.52 17.56 11.19
N PHE A 46 2.17 16.79 10.15
CA PHE A 46 2.71 15.44 9.97
C PHE A 46 4.22 15.49 9.74
N TRP A 47 4.66 16.35 8.83
CA TRP A 47 6.08 16.49 8.47
C TRP A 47 6.96 16.98 9.62
N ALA A 48 6.41 17.76 10.56
CA ALA A 48 7.10 18.22 11.75
C ALA A 48 7.01 17.25 12.95
N ALA A 49 6.22 16.17 12.83
CA ALA A 49 5.99 15.24 13.93
C ALA A 49 7.07 14.14 13.98
N ASP A 50 7.47 13.76 15.19
CA ASP A 50 8.37 12.62 15.43
C ASP A 50 7.58 11.37 15.81
N LEU A 51 6.76 10.88 14.87
CA LEU A 51 5.91 9.71 15.09
C LEU A 51 6.65 8.41 14.71
N PRO A 52 6.49 7.32 15.49
CA PRO A 52 6.83 5.99 15.02
C PRO A 52 6.11 5.69 13.71
N ARG A 53 6.82 5.09 12.75
CA ARG A 53 6.33 4.89 11.38
C ARG A 53 7.08 3.73 10.73
N SER A 54 6.37 3.07 9.84
CA SER A 54 6.82 1.88 9.12
C SER A 54 6.12 1.86 7.76
N PHE A 55 6.76 1.23 6.78
CA PHE A 55 6.19 1.10 5.44
C PHE A 55 6.36 -0.35 4.97
N ILE A 56 5.25 -0.95 4.54
CA ILE A 56 5.22 -2.31 4.01
C ILE A 56 5.01 -2.23 2.50
N VAL A 57 5.95 -2.76 1.72
CA VAL A 57 5.84 -2.90 0.27
C VAL A 57 5.37 -4.30 -0.11
N CYS A 58 4.43 -4.39 -1.05
CA CYS A 58 4.07 -5.65 -1.69
C CYS A 58 4.98 -5.86 -2.90
N GLU A 59 5.79 -6.91 -2.89
CA GLU A 59 6.86 -7.10 -3.89
C GLU A 59 6.33 -7.33 -5.31
N GLN A 60 5.11 -7.86 -5.44
CA GLN A 60 4.44 -8.10 -6.72
C GLN A 60 3.43 -7.00 -7.06
N ASP A 61 3.41 -5.87 -6.36
CA ASP A 61 2.44 -4.80 -6.64
C ASP A 61 2.58 -4.27 -8.07
N ARG A 62 1.46 -4.30 -8.81
CA ARG A 62 1.36 -3.76 -10.18
C ARG A 62 0.56 -2.47 -10.23
N SER A 63 -0.14 -2.13 -9.15
CA SER A 63 -0.89 -0.88 -8.98
C SER A 63 0.03 0.26 -8.51
N MET A 64 1.02 -0.04 -7.67
CA MET A 64 2.05 0.91 -7.24
C MET A 64 3.40 0.59 -7.91
N PRO A 65 3.97 1.49 -8.73
CA PRO A 65 5.30 1.31 -9.27
C PRO A 65 6.37 1.26 -8.17
N ARG A 66 7.39 0.41 -8.34
CA ARG A 66 8.46 0.22 -7.35
C ARG A 66 9.17 1.53 -6.96
N TRP A 67 9.49 2.39 -7.92
CA TRP A 67 10.16 3.68 -7.66
C TRP A 67 9.34 4.60 -6.74
N LEU A 68 8.01 4.50 -6.78
CA LEU A 68 7.13 5.29 -5.92
C LEU A 68 7.16 4.75 -4.49
N ALA A 69 7.17 3.43 -4.32
CA ALA A 69 7.36 2.79 -3.01
C ALA A 69 8.71 3.18 -2.39
N ASP A 70 9.77 3.19 -3.20
CA ASP A 70 11.11 3.60 -2.76
C ASP A 70 11.13 5.07 -2.34
N THR A 71 10.45 5.95 -3.09
CA THR A 71 10.29 7.36 -2.74
C THR A 71 9.52 7.55 -1.43
N VAL A 72 8.45 6.77 -1.21
CA VAL A 72 7.69 6.82 0.06
C VAL A 72 8.57 6.39 1.23
N ALA A 73 9.28 5.28 1.11
CA ALA A 73 10.17 4.79 2.17
C ALA A 73 11.27 5.81 2.50
N GLN A 74 11.87 6.42 1.47
CA GLN A 74 12.86 7.49 1.63
C GLN A 74 12.26 8.69 2.35
N ARG A 75 11.08 9.17 1.92
CA ARG A 75 10.44 10.34 2.54
C ARG A 75 9.97 10.10 3.96
N LEU A 76 9.62 8.85 4.28
CA LEU A 76 9.32 8.43 5.64
C LEU A 76 10.59 8.19 6.47
N GLY A 77 11.77 8.10 5.86
CA GLY A 77 13.02 7.79 6.57
C GLY A 77 12.97 6.43 7.25
N VAL A 78 12.41 5.40 6.59
CA VAL A 78 12.25 4.05 7.15
C VAL A 78 12.94 3.01 6.27
N GLU A 79 13.38 1.91 6.88
CA GLU A 79 13.66 0.68 6.15
C GLU A 79 12.35 0.05 5.69
N GLN A 80 12.30 -0.42 4.45
CA GLN A 80 11.10 -1.07 3.91
C GLN A 80 10.94 -2.45 4.54
N LEU A 81 9.76 -2.72 5.08
CA LEU A 81 9.29 -4.07 5.30
C LEU A 81 8.69 -4.58 3.99
N SER A 82 8.82 -5.86 3.68
CA SER A 82 8.28 -6.43 2.44
C SER A 82 7.44 -7.67 2.68
N ILE A 83 6.55 -7.94 1.73
CA ILE A 83 5.73 -9.15 1.65
C ILE A 83 5.60 -9.59 0.19
N ASP A 84 5.79 -10.88 -0.09
CA ASP A 84 5.63 -11.46 -1.43
C ASP A 84 4.15 -11.69 -1.76
N ALA A 85 3.48 -10.58 -2.08
CA ALA A 85 2.07 -10.50 -2.43
C ALA A 85 1.82 -9.46 -3.54
N SER A 86 0.67 -9.58 -4.20
CA SER A 86 0.10 -8.50 -5.01
C SER A 86 -0.37 -7.35 -4.10
N HIS A 87 -1.01 -6.32 -4.67
CA HIS A 87 -1.44 -5.10 -3.96
C HIS A 87 -2.28 -5.35 -2.70
N SER A 88 -2.99 -6.48 -2.62
CA SER A 88 -3.95 -6.77 -1.55
C SER A 88 -3.49 -7.95 -0.67
N PRO A 89 -2.42 -7.80 0.12
CA PRO A 89 -1.86 -8.88 0.94
C PRO A 89 -2.87 -9.40 1.96
N PHE A 90 -3.83 -8.57 2.40
CA PHE A 90 -4.90 -8.94 3.32
C PHE A 90 -5.88 -9.98 2.73
N VAL A 91 -5.92 -10.15 1.40
CA VAL A 91 -6.72 -11.19 0.74
C VAL A 91 -5.91 -12.48 0.60
N ARG A 92 -4.68 -12.40 0.08
CA ARG A 92 -3.88 -13.58 -0.28
C ARG A 92 -3.01 -14.14 0.85
N ARG A 93 -2.49 -13.27 1.71
CA ARG A 93 -1.50 -13.57 2.77
C ARG A 93 -1.92 -12.97 4.13
N PRO A 94 -3.17 -13.16 4.59
CA PRO A 94 -3.67 -12.45 5.78
C PRO A 94 -2.87 -12.75 7.06
N ARG A 95 -2.35 -13.96 7.23
CA ARG A 95 -1.55 -14.34 8.41
C ARG A 95 -0.18 -13.67 8.41
N GLU A 96 0.53 -13.78 7.29
CA GLU A 96 1.85 -13.17 7.11
C GLU A 96 1.75 -11.64 7.24
N LEU A 97 0.73 -11.03 6.65
CA LEU A 97 0.47 -9.61 6.84
C LEU A 97 0.21 -9.26 8.31
N ALA A 98 -0.55 -10.06 9.05
CA ALA A 98 -0.81 -9.80 10.47
C ALA A 98 0.47 -9.87 11.31
N GLU A 99 1.32 -10.87 11.07
CA GLU A 99 2.64 -10.98 11.70
C GLU A 99 3.52 -9.77 11.36
N LEU A 100 3.52 -9.35 10.09
CA LEU A 100 4.28 -8.20 9.62
C LEU A 100 3.78 -6.87 10.20
N LEU A 101 2.46 -6.72 10.39
CA LEU A 101 1.88 -5.55 11.07
C LEU A 101 2.31 -5.48 12.53
N VAL A 102 2.35 -6.61 13.24
CA VAL A 102 2.87 -6.65 14.62
C VAL A 102 4.35 -6.29 14.64
N HIS A 103 5.15 -6.86 13.73
CA HIS A 103 6.57 -6.51 13.62
C HIS A 103 6.78 -5.02 13.31
N ALA A 104 5.97 -4.43 12.42
CA ALA A 104 6.02 -3.02 12.08
C ALA A 104 5.80 -2.08 13.28
N THR A 105 5.15 -2.54 14.36
CA THR A 105 5.02 -1.74 15.60
C THR A 105 6.32 -1.69 16.43
N THR A 106 7.30 -2.54 16.11
CA THR A 106 8.57 -2.66 16.83
C THR A 106 9.73 -1.98 16.12
N THR A 107 9.54 -1.56 14.86
CA THR A 107 10.57 -0.89 14.07
C THR A 107 10.70 0.57 14.46
N SER A 108 11.88 1.15 14.23
CA SER A 108 12.14 2.57 14.42
C SER A 108 12.53 3.22 13.10
N PRO A 109 12.17 4.49 12.86
CA PRO A 109 12.66 5.23 11.69
C PRO A 109 14.19 5.30 11.70
N VAL A 110 14.79 5.19 10.52
CA VAL A 110 16.25 5.29 10.30
C VAL A 110 16.67 6.70 9.87
N GLY A 111 15.72 7.59 9.62
CA GLY A 111 15.96 8.96 9.19
C GLY A 111 14.78 9.91 9.48
N PRO A 112 14.97 11.21 9.23
CA PRO A 112 13.93 12.21 9.40
C PRO A 112 12.83 12.06 8.34
N LEU A 113 11.69 12.70 8.59
CA LEU A 113 10.66 12.91 7.57
C LEU A 113 11.14 13.93 6.51
N ILE A 114 10.91 13.65 5.23
CA ILE A 114 11.31 14.49 4.10
C ILE A 114 10.05 14.93 3.33
N PRO A 115 9.66 16.21 3.46
CA PRO A 115 8.43 16.73 2.84
C PRO A 115 8.45 16.78 1.31
N ASP A 116 9.63 16.87 0.69
CA ASP A 116 9.81 17.07 -0.75
C ASP A 116 10.41 15.82 -1.43
#